data_AF-A0A420I3A9-F1
#
_entry.id   AF-A0A420I3A9-F1
#
_cell.length_a   1.000
_cell.length_b   1.000
_cell.length_c   1.000
_cell.angle_alpha   90.00
_cell.angle_beta   90.00
_cell.angle_gamma   90.00
#
_symmetry.space_group_name_H-M   'P 1'
#
loop_
_entity.id
_entity.type
_entity.pdbx_description
1 polymer ?
#
loop_
_entity_poly.entity_id
_entity_poly.type
_entity_poly.pdbx_seq_one_letter_code
_entity_poly.pdbx_strand_id
1 'polypeptide(L)'
;MKEDNLSDDIENLLSQYLNLVDEYDLLRRRLYMLQVSARQNLARANFNAARGIRYGEELYDSRMQALRLCCVTVDAEKGKRKFTVITKDTIKKKSDPSTASEVKEGALDGLSQEKTMNGDGQTTEDTAITIKHDPIRMFGILTPTSLRLVQTDSIKMVNIIPRLVELDAELAQIELEIRRLRKRRTKTEPNVKKSINQSQPT
;
A
#
# COMPACT_ATOMS: atom_id res chain seq x y z
N MET A 1 17.77 39.80 -6.44
CA MET A 1 17.09 39.00 -7.48
C MET A 1 17.52 37.53 -7.49
N LYS A 2 18.80 37.15 -7.72
CA LYS A 2 19.18 35.71 -7.69
C LYS A 2 19.14 35.09 -6.28
N GLU A 3 19.51 35.85 -5.24
CA GLU A 3 19.51 35.34 -3.85
C GLU A 3 18.10 35.17 -3.30
N ASP A 4 17.18 36.07 -3.66
CA ASP A 4 15.77 36.01 -3.25
C ASP A 4 15.09 34.74 -3.81
N ASN A 5 15.30 34.44 -5.10
CA ASN A 5 14.77 33.23 -5.73
C ASN A 5 15.29 31.93 -5.06
N LEU A 6 16.55 31.88 -4.62
CA LEU A 6 17.09 30.72 -3.91
C LEU A 6 16.49 30.56 -2.51
N SER A 7 16.10 31.65 -1.85
CA SER A 7 15.43 31.61 -0.55
C SER A 7 14.00 31.09 -0.71
N ASP A 8 13.26 31.62 -1.68
CA ASP A 8 11.90 31.20 -2.00
C ASP A 8 11.84 29.71 -2.38
N ASP A 9 12.82 29.22 -3.15
CA ASP A 9 12.95 27.79 -3.49
C ASP A 9 13.16 26.90 -2.25
N ILE A 10 13.97 27.36 -1.28
CA ILE A 10 14.20 26.63 -0.02
C ILE A 10 12.93 26.61 0.83
N GLU A 11 12.21 27.72 0.92
CA GLU A 11 10.96 27.82 1.67
C GLU A 11 9.88 26.90 1.08
N ASN A 12 9.76 26.88 -0.25
CA ASN A 12 8.85 25.98 -0.96
C ASN A 12 9.18 24.50 -0.69
N LEU A 13 10.46 24.12 -0.74
CA LEU A 13 10.89 22.74 -0.42
C LEU A 13 10.65 22.38 1.06
N LEU A 14 10.83 23.33 1.98
CA LEU A 14 10.53 23.12 3.40
C LEU A 14 9.03 22.95 3.64
N SER A 15 8.19 23.72 2.96
CA SER A 15 6.73 23.54 3.03
C SER A 15 6.32 22.16 2.51
N GLN A 16 6.85 21.72 1.37
CA GLN A 16 6.60 20.38 0.84
C GLN A 16 7.09 19.27 1.78
N TYR A 17 8.28 19.44 2.36
CA TYR A 17 8.83 18.50 3.33
C TYR A 17 7.90 18.34 4.55
N LEU A 18 7.42 19.43 5.14
CA LEU A 18 6.52 19.38 6.29
C LEU A 18 5.20 18.66 5.96
N ASN A 19 4.62 18.96 4.80
CA ASN A 19 3.39 18.28 4.35
C ASN A 19 3.60 16.76 4.18
N LEU A 20 4.74 16.34 3.63
CA LEU A 20 5.07 14.93 3.46
C LEU A 20 5.35 14.23 4.80
N VAL A 21 5.97 14.92 5.76
CA VAL A 21 6.17 14.40 7.12
C VAL A 21 4.82 14.18 7.80
N ASP A 22 3.89 15.13 7.67
CA ASP A 22 2.55 14.99 8.23
C ASP A 22 1.80 13.80 7.58
N GLU A 23 1.87 13.65 6.26
CA GLU A 23 1.28 12.51 5.55
C GLU A 23 1.89 11.18 6.04
N TYR A 24 3.22 11.13 6.16
CA TYR A 24 3.95 9.97 6.65
C TYR A 24 3.51 9.59 8.07
N ASP A 25 3.42 10.57 8.98
CA ASP A 25 3.00 10.35 10.36
C ASP A 25 1.57 9.83 10.46
N LEU A 26 0.64 10.38 9.66
CA LEU A 26 -0.74 9.91 9.60
C LEU A 26 -0.82 8.47 9.12
N LEU A 27 -0.09 8.12 8.06
CA LEU A 27 -0.06 6.75 7.54
C LEU A 27 0.59 5.78 8.52
N ARG A 28 1.67 6.20 9.19
CA ARG A 28 2.35 5.40 10.22
C ARG A 28 1.44 5.11 11.41
N ARG A 29 0.72 6.12 11.91
CA ARG A 29 -0.27 5.95 12.99
C ARG A 29 -1.39 5.01 12.55
N ARG A 30 -1.90 5.18 11.33
CA ARG A 30 -2.94 4.30 10.77
C ARG A 30 -2.46 2.85 10.65
N LEU A 31 -1.24 2.63 10.17
CA LEU A 31 -0.63 1.30 10.10
C LEU A 31 -0.53 0.68 11.49
N TYR A 32 -0.05 1.43 12.48
CA TYR A 32 0.06 0.95 13.85
C TYR A 32 -1.30 0.53 14.42
N MET A 33 -2.34 1.36 14.24
CA MET A 33 -3.69 1.04 14.72
C MET A 33 -4.24 -0.24 14.09
N LEU A 34 -4.07 -0.41 12.77
CA LEU A 34 -4.47 -1.64 12.07
C LEU A 34 -3.71 -2.85 12.57
N GLN A 35 -2.41 -2.70 12.83
CA GLN A 35 -1.56 -3.78 13.31
C GLN A 35 -1.95 -4.24 14.72
N VAL A 36 -2.25 -3.30 15.62
CA VAL A 36 -2.74 -3.59 16.98
C VAL A 36 -4.10 -4.28 16.92
N SER A 37 -5.05 -3.72 16.14
CA SER A 37 -6.37 -4.33 15.93
C SER A 37 -6.27 -5.75 15.40
N ALA A 38 -5.46 -5.97 14.36
CA ALA A 38 -5.26 -7.29 13.77
C ALA A 38 -4.69 -8.29 14.79
N ARG A 39 -3.68 -7.90 15.59
CA ARG A 39 -3.12 -8.78 16.61
C ARG A 39 -4.12 -9.10 17.72
N GLN A 40 -4.89 -8.12 18.16
CA GLN A 40 -5.92 -8.33 19.18
C GLN A 40 -7.02 -9.27 18.69
N ASN A 41 -7.50 -9.07 17.45
CA ASN A 41 -8.50 -9.94 16.83
C ASN A 41 -7.96 -11.36 16.60
N LEU A 42 -6.69 -11.50 16.23
CA LEU A 42 -6.04 -12.80 16.09
C LEU A 42 -5.94 -13.53 17.44
N ALA A 43 -5.53 -12.82 18.50
CA ALA A 43 -5.50 -13.37 19.85
C ALA A 43 -6.90 -13.82 20.30
N ARG A 44 -7.94 -13.01 20.03
CA ARG A 44 -9.34 -13.38 20.33
C ARG A 44 -9.81 -14.59 19.52
N ALA A 45 -9.41 -14.71 18.25
CA ALA A 45 -9.69 -15.89 17.44
C ALA A 45 -9.03 -17.15 18.02
N ASN A 46 -7.75 -17.05 18.41
CA ASN A 46 -6.99 -18.15 18.97
C ASN A 46 -7.49 -18.56 20.36
N PHE A 47 -7.94 -17.61 21.18
CA PHE A 47 -8.51 -17.91 22.49
C PHE A 47 -9.84 -18.69 22.39
N ASN A 48 -10.67 -18.35 21.41
CA ASN A 48 -11.95 -19.03 21.16
C ASN A 48 -11.83 -20.25 20.24
N ALA A 49 -10.61 -20.62 19.81
CA ALA A 49 -10.39 -21.76 18.94
C ALA A 49 -10.63 -23.08 19.70
N ALA A 50 -11.04 -24.12 18.99
CA ALA A 50 -11.14 -25.45 19.59
C ALA A 50 -9.78 -25.96 20.06
N ARG A 51 -9.77 -26.90 21.02
CA ARG A 51 -8.54 -27.43 21.61
C ARG A 51 -7.61 -27.99 20.52
N GLY A 52 -6.37 -27.50 20.49
CA GLY A 52 -5.36 -27.89 19.50
C GLY A 52 -5.39 -27.09 18.19
N ILE A 53 -6.33 -26.15 18.02
CA ILE A 53 -6.37 -25.26 16.86
C ILE A 53 -5.75 -23.91 17.22
N ARG A 54 -4.80 -23.46 16.42
CA ARG A 54 -4.25 -22.10 16.48
C ARG A 54 -4.22 -21.53 15.07
N TYR A 55 -4.96 -20.45 14.85
CA TYR A 55 -4.94 -19.72 13.58
C TYR A 55 -3.56 -19.05 13.44
N GLY A 56 -2.81 -19.51 12.46
CA GLY A 56 -1.43 -19.13 12.20
C GLY A 56 -0.84 -19.97 11.07
N GLU A 57 0.46 -19.83 10.88
CA GLU A 57 1.21 -20.56 9.84
C GLU A 57 1.09 -22.08 9.95
N GLU A 58 1.03 -22.59 11.18
CA GLU A 58 0.88 -24.02 11.47
C GLU A 58 -0.41 -24.65 10.90
N LEU A 59 -1.44 -23.83 10.64
CA LEU A 59 -2.71 -24.28 10.06
C LEU A 59 -2.82 -23.96 8.57
N TYR A 60 -1.74 -23.51 7.93
CA TYR A 60 -1.71 -23.32 6.50
C TYR A 60 -1.70 -24.68 5.80
N ASP A 61 -2.63 -24.86 4.86
CA ASP A 61 -2.55 -25.98 3.93
C ASP A 61 -1.43 -25.72 2.90
N SER A 62 -0.88 -26.79 2.34
CA SER A 62 0.03 -26.82 1.19
C SER A 62 -0.42 -25.97 -0.02
N ARG A 63 -1.71 -25.64 -0.10
CA ARG A 63 -2.30 -24.77 -1.12
C ARG A 63 -2.20 -23.27 -0.81
N MET A 64 -1.60 -22.87 0.31
CA MET A 64 -1.46 -21.46 0.67
C MET A 64 -0.65 -20.70 -0.39
N GLN A 65 -1.26 -19.67 -0.95
CA GLN A 65 -0.67 -18.85 -2.00
C GLN A 65 -0.88 -17.37 -1.71
N ALA A 66 0.17 -16.55 -1.91
CA ALA A 66 0.05 -15.10 -1.81
C ALA A 66 -0.94 -14.57 -2.85
N LEU A 67 -2.07 -13.98 -2.44
CA LEU A 67 -3.05 -13.39 -3.35
C LEU A 67 -2.73 -11.96 -3.76
N ARG A 68 -1.92 -11.27 -2.96
CA ARG A 68 -1.48 -9.89 -3.18
C ARG A 68 0.02 -9.89 -3.32
N LEU A 69 0.51 -9.24 -4.36
CA LEU A 69 1.91 -9.10 -4.71
C LEU A 69 2.24 -7.62 -4.81
N CYS A 70 3.45 -7.24 -4.39
CA CYS A 70 3.96 -5.90 -4.61
C CYS A 70 4.78 -5.89 -5.90
N CYS A 71 4.39 -5.06 -6.85
CA CYS A 71 5.16 -4.80 -8.07
C CYS A 71 5.91 -3.48 -7.90
N VAL A 72 7.20 -3.53 -8.19
CA VAL A 72 8.08 -2.37 -8.17
C VAL A 72 8.30 -1.93 -9.62
N THR A 73 7.78 -0.78 -9.98
CA THR A 73 8.05 -0.15 -11.29
C THR A 73 9.01 1.00 -11.10
N VAL A 74 9.97 1.14 -12.00
CA VAL A 74 10.86 2.30 -12.03
C VAL A 74 10.29 3.25 -13.08
N ASP A 75 9.86 4.43 -12.64
CA ASP A 75 9.36 5.46 -13.55
C ASP A 75 10.55 6.06 -14.30
N ALA A 76 10.65 5.74 -15.60
CA ALA A 76 11.79 6.10 -16.44
C ALA A 76 12.06 7.61 -16.54
N GLU A 77 11.02 8.44 -16.38
CA GLU A 77 11.12 9.90 -16.51
C GLU A 77 11.67 10.59 -15.26
N LYS A 78 11.41 10.04 -14.06
CA LYS A 78 11.77 10.67 -12.79
C LYS A 78 12.76 9.84 -11.96
N GLY A 79 13.11 8.64 -12.41
CA GLY A 79 13.92 7.68 -11.65
C GLY A 79 13.29 7.24 -10.33
N LYS A 80 12.00 7.56 -10.10
CA LYS A 80 11.28 7.25 -8.87
C LYS A 80 10.79 5.81 -8.92
N ARG A 81 10.95 5.08 -7.81
CA ARG A 81 10.41 3.73 -7.65
C ARG A 81 8.97 3.86 -7.16
N LYS A 82 8.04 3.30 -7.93
CA LYS A 82 6.63 3.25 -7.59
C LYS A 82 6.28 1.82 -7.17
N PHE A 83 5.57 1.70 -6.05
CA PHE A 83 5.20 0.42 -5.47
C PHE A 83 3.69 0.24 -5.61
N THR A 84 3.28 -0.77 -6.37
CA THR A 84 1.85 -1.04 -6.62
C THR A 84 1.48 -2.42 -6.10
N VAL A 85 0.35 -2.53 -5.40
CA VAL A 85 -0.16 -3.81 -4.93
C VAL A 85 -1.08 -4.38 -6.00
N ILE A 86 -0.72 -5.56 -6.51
CA ILE A 86 -1.44 -6.28 -7.55
C ILE A 86 -2.07 -7.52 -6.92
N THR A 87 -3.32 -7.83 -7.28
CA THR A 87 -3.96 -9.10 -6.91
C THR A 87 -3.72 -10.15 -7.98
N LYS A 88 -3.45 -11.41 -7.61
CA LYS A 88 -3.18 -12.50 -8.58
C LYS A 88 -4.25 -12.65 -9.65
N ASP A 89 -5.52 -12.39 -9.33
CA ASP A 89 -6.63 -12.46 -10.29
C ASP A 89 -6.52 -11.39 -11.39
N THR A 90 -5.92 -10.24 -11.10
CA THR A 90 -5.66 -9.19 -12.11
C THR A 90 -4.49 -9.52 -13.02
N ILE A 91 -3.56 -10.39 -12.60
CA ILE A 91 -2.41 -10.81 -13.42
C ILE A 91 -2.87 -11.79 -14.49
N LYS A 92 -3.75 -12.74 -14.15
CA LYS A 92 -4.31 -13.73 -15.09
C LYS A 92 -5.16 -13.08 -16.20
N LYS A 93 -5.73 -11.90 -15.98
CA LYS A 93 -6.49 -11.16 -17.00
C LYS A 93 -5.64 -10.31 -17.95
N LYS A 94 -4.35 -10.10 -17.68
CA LYS A 94 -3.47 -9.26 -18.50
C LYS A 94 -2.75 -10.01 -19.63
N SER A 95 -2.98 -11.32 -19.80
CA SER A 95 -2.38 -12.11 -20.90
C SER A 95 -3.19 -12.10 -22.20
N ASP A 96 -4.36 -11.44 -22.26
CA ASP A 96 -5.14 -11.30 -23.50
C ASP A 96 -5.35 -9.82 -23.83
N PRO A 97 -4.85 -9.28 -24.95
CA PRO A 97 -5.03 -7.89 -25.31
C PRO A 97 -6.26 -7.72 -26.20
N SER A 98 -7.38 -7.24 -25.64
CA SER A 98 -8.41 -6.56 -26.43
C SER A 98 -9.36 -5.71 -25.57
N THR A 99 -9.25 -4.40 -25.77
CA THR A 99 -10.33 -3.38 -25.73
C THR A 99 -10.95 -2.92 -24.39
N ALA A 100 -10.50 -1.71 -23.99
CA ALA A 100 -11.20 -0.55 -23.42
C ALA A 100 -12.47 -0.68 -22.53
N SER A 101 -12.37 0.01 -21.37
CA SER A 101 -13.38 0.82 -20.67
C SER A 101 -14.72 0.22 -20.23
N GLU A 102 -14.99 0.17 -18.92
CA GLU A 102 -15.71 1.23 -18.17
C GLU A 102 -16.02 0.82 -16.71
N VAL A 103 -16.05 1.81 -15.84
CA VAL A 103 -16.33 1.74 -14.40
C VAL A 103 -17.84 1.72 -14.17
N LYS A 104 -18.36 0.82 -13.32
CA LYS A 104 -19.57 1.08 -12.52
C LYS A 104 -19.50 0.44 -11.12
N GLU A 105 -19.59 1.31 -10.12
CA GLU A 105 -20.00 1.01 -8.74
C GLU A 105 -21.47 0.57 -8.70
N GLY A 106 -21.83 -0.27 -7.72
CA GLY A 106 -23.24 -0.48 -7.37
C GLY A 106 -23.53 -1.73 -6.55
N ALA A 107 -23.99 -1.48 -5.32
CA ALA A 107 -25.00 -2.24 -4.57
C ALA A 107 -24.65 -3.61 -3.93
N LEU A 108 -24.55 -3.51 -2.60
CA LEU A 108 -24.95 -4.47 -1.57
C LEU A 108 -26.40 -4.94 -1.76
N ASP A 109 -26.70 -6.25 -1.74
CA ASP A 109 -27.83 -6.86 -0.99
C ASP A 109 -27.90 -8.39 -1.15
N GLY A 110 -28.56 -9.07 -0.20
CA GLY A 110 -29.33 -10.28 -0.51
C GLY A 110 -28.85 -11.61 0.06
N LEU A 111 -29.20 -11.88 1.31
CA LEU A 111 -29.15 -13.18 1.99
C LEU A 111 -30.19 -14.18 1.43
N SER A 112 -29.80 -15.47 1.44
CA SER A 112 -30.61 -16.71 1.61
C SER A 112 -31.77 -17.03 0.66
N GLN A 113 -31.66 -18.19 0.00
CA GLN A 113 -32.78 -19.12 -0.12
C GLN A 113 -32.32 -20.56 0.13
N GLU A 114 -32.89 -21.15 1.17
CA GLU A 114 -32.99 -22.61 1.35
C GLU A 114 -33.84 -23.20 0.22
N LYS A 115 -33.43 -24.35 -0.30
CA LYS A 115 -34.35 -25.27 -0.97
C LYS A 115 -33.93 -26.70 -0.66
N THR A 116 -34.77 -27.38 0.09
CA THR A 116 -34.69 -28.80 0.44
C THR A 116 -35.21 -29.67 -0.71
N MET A 117 -34.43 -30.74 -0.96
CA MET A 117 -34.77 -32.08 -1.46
C MET A 117 -35.50 -32.25 -2.81
N ASN A 118 -34.84 -32.94 -3.76
CA ASN A 118 -35.14 -34.35 -4.09
C ASN A 118 -34.10 -34.92 -5.07
N GLY A 119 -33.70 -36.17 -4.85
CA GLY A 119 -32.80 -36.90 -5.72
C GLY A 119 -33.49 -37.43 -6.98
N ASP A 120 -32.75 -37.52 -8.07
CA ASP A 120 -32.21 -38.81 -8.52
C ASP A 120 -31.10 -38.56 -9.53
N GLY A 121 -30.17 -39.51 -9.64
CA GLY A 121 -28.90 -39.31 -10.33
C GLY A 121 -29.02 -39.22 -11.85
N GLN A 122 -28.30 -38.27 -12.43
CA GLN A 122 -27.58 -38.49 -13.69
C GLN A 122 -26.44 -37.47 -13.82
N THR A 123 -25.27 -38.04 -14.09
CA THR A 123 -24.00 -37.40 -14.43
C THR A 123 -24.15 -36.38 -15.55
N THR A 124 -23.86 -35.12 -15.27
CA THR A 124 -23.41 -34.14 -16.27
C THR A 124 -22.26 -33.35 -15.68
N GLU A 125 -21.12 -33.49 -16.36
CA GLU A 125 -19.94 -32.65 -16.24
C GLU A 125 -20.30 -31.16 -16.45
N ASP A 126 -19.42 -30.29 -15.96
CA ASP A 126 -19.35 -28.86 -16.26
C ASP A 126 -20.40 -27.91 -15.65
N THR A 127 -20.14 -27.50 -14.41
CA THR A 127 -20.06 -26.06 -14.10
C THR A 127 -18.98 -25.85 -13.05
N ALA A 128 -17.73 -25.65 -13.50
CA ALA A 128 -16.68 -25.12 -12.64
C ALA A 128 -17.07 -23.68 -12.25
N ILE A 129 -17.89 -23.53 -11.21
CA ILE A 129 -18.05 -22.28 -10.49
C ILE A 129 -16.63 -21.91 -10.07
N THR A 130 -16.05 -20.90 -10.71
CA THR A 130 -14.79 -20.32 -10.25
C THR A 130 -15.04 -19.65 -8.91
N ILE A 131 -15.06 -20.46 -7.85
CA ILE A 131 -15.11 -19.99 -6.48
C ILE A 131 -13.84 -19.17 -6.31
N LYS A 132 -13.99 -17.84 -6.22
CA LYS A 132 -12.90 -16.94 -5.87
C LYS A 132 -12.26 -17.51 -4.60
N HIS A 133 -10.99 -17.91 -4.69
CA HIS A 133 -10.32 -18.64 -3.64
C HIS A 133 -10.01 -17.70 -2.47
N ASP A 134 -10.99 -17.50 -1.59
CA ASP A 134 -10.78 -16.75 -0.35
C ASP A 134 -9.82 -17.54 0.55
N PRO A 135 -8.67 -16.97 0.92
CA PRO A 135 -7.64 -17.72 1.64
C PRO A 135 -8.12 -18.07 3.04
N ILE A 136 -9.01 -17.28 3.63
CA ILE A 136 -9.56 -17.54 4.97
C ILE A 136 -10.37 -18.84 5.04
N ARG A 137 -10.90 -19.32 3.91
CA ARG A 137 -11.67 -20.58 3.86
C ARG A 137 -10.78 -21.82 4.04
N MET A 138 -9.44 -21.68 3.99
CA MET A 138 -8.54 -22.79 4.31
C MET A 138 -8.67 -23.24 5.76
N PHE A 139 -9.14 -22.35 6.65
CA PHE A 139 -9.39 -22.67 8.05
C PHE A 139 -10.78 -23.32 8.30
N GLY A 140 -11.45 -23.75 7.23
CA GLY A 140 -12.76 -24.40 7.27
C GLY A 140 -13.93 -23.46 6.93
N ILE A 141 -15.14 -24.03 6.94
CA ILE A 141 -16.38 -23.33 6.58
C ILE A 141 -16.78 -22.34 7.69
N LEU A 142 -16.54 -22.70 8.95
CA LEU A 142 -16.90 -21.91 10.12
C LEU A 142 -15.72 -21.06 10.62
N THR A 143 -15.33 -20.05 9.83
CA THR A 143 -14.30 -19.10 10.24
C THR A 143 -14.85 -18.12 11.27
N PRO A 144 -14.19 -17.90 12.43
CA PRO A 144 -14.66 -16.93 13.41
C PRO A 144 -14.62 -15.50 12.85
N THR A 145 -15.56 -14.66 13.27
CA THR A 145 -15.67 -13.26 12.80
C THR A 145 -14.40 -12.46 13.08
N SER A 146 -13.74 -12.71 14.21
CA SER A 146 -12.46 -12.11 14.56
C SER A 146 -11.38 -12.39 13.52
N LEU A 147 -11.31 -13.60 12.97
CA LEU A 147 -10.34 -13.94 11.91
C LEU A 147 -10.64 -13.20 10.59
N ARG A 148 -11.92 -12.98 10.28
CA ARG A 148 -12.32 -12.14 9.15
C ARG A 148 -11.86 -10.69 9.35
N LEU A 149 -12.00 -10.15 10.56
CA LEU A 149 -11.48 -8.82 10.90
C LEU A 149 -9.96 -8.74 10.72
N VAL A 150 -9.21 -9.75 11.20
CA VAL A 150 -7.75 -9.84 10.98
C VAL A 150 -7.43 -9.76 9.49
N GLN A 151 -8.14 -10.52 8.66
CA GLN A 151 -7.93 -10.49 7.21
C GLN A 151 -8.19 -9.10 6.65
N THR A 152 -9.28 -8.43 7.03
CA THR A 152 -9.59 -7.08 6.54
C THR A 152 -8.53 -6.06 6.93
N ASP A 153 -8.06 -6.10 8.18
CA ASP A 153 -7.05 -5.16 8.67
C ASP A 153 -5.67 -5.44 8.06
N SER A 154 -5.33 -6.72 7.86
CA SER A 154 -4.10 -7.12 7.17
C SER A 154 -4.10 -6.67 5.71
N ILE A 155 -5.24 -6.78 5.01
CA ILE A 155 -5.37 -6.28 3.63
C ILE A 155 -5.17 -4.76 3.58
N LYS A 156 -5.78 -4.01 4.50
CA LYS A 156 -5.58 -2.55 4.59
C LYS A 156 -4.11 -2.21 4.86
N MET A 157 -3.45 -2.93 5.76
CA MET A 157 -2.04 -2.72 6.09
C MET A 157 -1.14 -2.92 4.86
N VAL A 158 -1.34 -4.01 4.10
CA VAL A 158 -0.57 -4.29 2.87
C VAL A 158 -0.74 -3.18 1.83
N ASN A 159 -1.89 -2.51 1.78
CA ASN A 159 -2.12 -1.39 0.85
C ASN A 159 -1.44 -0.08 1.31
N ILE A 160 -1.20 0.11 2.61
CA ILE A 160 -0.59 1.33 3.17
C ILE A 160 0.94 1.31 3.05
N ILE A 161 1.56 0.13 3.25
CA ILE A 161 3.02 -0.04 3.25
C ILE A 161 3.70 0.53 1.98
N PRO A 162 3.22 0.26 0.75
CA PRO A 162 3.81 0.82 -0.48
C PRO A 162 3.90 2.34 -0.45
N ARG A 163 2.82 3.02 -0.08
CA ARG A 163 2.78 4.49 -0.01
C ARG A 163 3.74 5.02 1.05
N LEU A 164 3.87 4.33 2.18
CA LEU A 164 4.81 4.70 3.23
C LEU A 164 6.27 4.66 2.73
N VAL A 165 6.62 3.62 1.96
CA VAL A 165 7.96 3.48 1.36
C VAL A 165 8.20 4.55 0.28
N GLU A 166 7.18 4.89 -0.50
CA GLU A 166 7.27 5.99 -1.48
C GLU A 166 7.54 7.33 -0.78
N LEU A 167 6.79 7.64 0.28
CA LEU A 167 6.97 8.88 1.05
C LEU A 167 8.36 8.97 1.68
N ASP A 168 8.87 7.88 2.24
CA ASP A 168 10.23 7.84 2.81
C ASP A 168 11.30 8.15 1.75
N ALA A 169 11.13 7.61 0.53
CA ALA A 169 12.01 7.93 -0.59
C ALA A 169 11.88 9.40 -1.05
N GLU A 170 10.67 9.97 -1.04
CA GLU A 170 10.43 11.37 -1.41
C GLU A 170 11.00 12.35 -0.38
N LEU A 171 10.84 12.06 0.92
CA LEU A 171 11.44 12.83 2.01
C LEU A 171 12.97 12.88 1.87
N ALA A 172 13.60 11.72 1.64
CA ALA A 172 15.05 11.66 1.43
C ALA A 172 15.51 12.48 0.22
N GLN A 173 14.73 12.51 -0.87
CA GLN A 173 15.05 13.32 -2.06
C GLN A 173 15.01 14.82 -1.75
N ILE A 174 13.95 15.28 -1.08
CA ILE A 174 13.78 16.69 -0.73
C ILE A 174 14.88 17.15 0.25
N GLU A 175 15.24 16.32 1.22
CA GLU A 175 16.36 16.62 2.13
C GLU A 175 17.68 16.83 1.36
N LEU A 176 17.94 16.00 0.35
CA LEU A 176 19.13 16.15 -0.49
C LEU A 176 19.09 17.44 -1.31
N GLU A 177 17.92 17.82 -1.84
CA GLU A 177 17.75 19.08 -2.58
C GLU A 177 17.95 20.30 -1.70
N ILE A 178 17.37 20.32 -0.50
CA ILE A 178 17.56 21.39 0.49
C ILE A 178 19.06 21.51 0.83
N ARG A 179 19.75 20.38 1.08
CA ARG A 179 21.21 20.39 1.35
C ARG A 179 21.99 20.98 0.17
N ARG A 180 21.62 20.62 -1.07
CA ARG A 180 22.27 21.14 -2.29
C ARG A 180 22.05 22.65 -2.45
N LEU A 181 20.83 23.14 -2.25
CA LEU A 181 20.52 24.57 -2.37
C LEU A 181 21.20 25.40 -1.28
N ARG A 182 21.18 24.93 -0.02
CA ARG A 182 21.92 25.57 1.07
C ARG A 182 23.41 25.66 0.78
N LYS A 183 24.02 24.59 0.22
CA LYS A 183 25.42 24.60 -0.20
C LYS A 183 25.70 25.56 -1.37
N ARG A 184 24.76 25.73 -2.29
CA ARG A 184 24.88 26.71 -3.39
C ARG A 184 24.84 28.13 -2.86
N ARG A 185 23.90 28.44 -1.95
CA ARG A 185 23.77 29.74 -1.30
C ARG A 185 25.05 30.15 -0.57
N THR A 186 25.62 29.27 0.26
CA THR A 186 26.87 29.55 0.98
C THR A 186 28.08 29.73 0.06
N LYS A 187 28.05 29.17 -1.17
CA LYS A 187 29.10 29.36 -2.17
C LYS A 187 28.94 30.68 -2.95
N THR A 188 27.72 31.15 -3.19
CA THR A 188 27.47 32.42 -3.88
C THR A 188 27.75 33.63 -3.00
N GLU A 189 27.44 33.57 -1.71
CA GLU A 189 27.69 34.65 -0.74
C GLU A 189 29.15 35.19 -0.72
N PRO A 190 30.21 34.36 -0.67
CA PRO A 190 31.60 34.85 -0.70
C PRO A 190 32.01 35.39 -2.07
N ASN A 191 31.43 34.87 -3.16
CA ASN A 191 31.77 35.30 -4.51
C ASN A 191 31.17 36.68 -4.83
N VAL A 192 29.95 36.94 -4.34
CA VAL A 192 29.28 38.25 -4.41
C VAL A 192 30.05 39.29 -3.59
N LYS A 193 30.47 38.96 -2.36
CA LYS A 193 31.31 39.86 -1.53
C LYS A 193 32.64 40.20 -2.20
N LYS A 194 33.25 39.25 -2.91
CA LYS A 194 34.51 39.46 -3.64
C LYS A 194 34.35 40.35 -4.88
N SER A 195 33.24 40.24 -5.62
CA SER A 195 32.95 41.12 -6.75
C SER A 195 32.58 42.55 -6.32
N ILE A 196 31.86 42.72 -5.20
CA ILE A 196 31.47 44.05 -4.69
C ILE A 196 32.71 44.85 -4.26
N ASN A 197 33.68 44.20 -3.59
CA ASN A 197 34.93 44.82 -3.18
C ASN A 197 35.89 45.15 -4.34
N GLN A 198 35.68 44.60 -5.54
CA GLN A 198 36.49 44.89 -6.74
C GLN A 198 35.91 46.02 -7.61
N SER A 199 34.64 46.36 -7.42
CA SER A 199 33.93 47.42 -8.17
C SER A 199 33.93 48.80 -7.50
N GLN A 200 34.51 48.95 -6.31
CA GLN A 200 34.81 50.25 -5.71
C GLN A 200 36.32 50.53 -5.80
N PRO A 201 36.82 51.10 -6.92
CA PRO A 201 38.13 51.72 -6.91
C PRO A 201 38.07 53.03 -6.12
N THR A 202 39.07 53.22 -5.26
CA THR A 202 39.46 54.47 -4.59
C THR A 202 39.57 55.65 -5.54
#